data_AF-A0A6N9AB44-F1
#
_entry.id   AF-A0A6N9AB44-F1
#
_cell.length_a   1.000
_cell.length_b   1.000
_cell.length_c   1.000
_cell.angle_alpha   90.00
_cell.angle_beta   90.00
_cell.angle_gamma   90.00
#
_symmetry.space_group_name_H-M   'P 1'
#
loop_
_entity.id
_entity.type
_entity.pdbx_description
1 polymer ?
#
loop_
_entity_poly.entity_id
_entity_poly.type
_entity_poly.pdbx_seq_one_letter_code
_entity_poly.pdbx_strand_id
1 'polypeptide(L)'
;MLRPFLLLALRRPWLWPALLSAAWAFRPRDWYRRPPFLPLPSKAYMRWRLETGYGEPDAVPPADEIARFVTWSAEMRRRMGPERRVPFVVKVLAVAALVAFVVWVNLRAGDMDGATNAAAAAGYPGLFLASVVSGFNLVWPVPIAAFYPFFIESGFQPLPTLATIALGMTGGDLLGYLIGDATRHLADHRLAGFRARAEALHNRHRLLPLGLLFLYAAFVPFPNEILVIPMAFMRYSLAAVMTAVLAGNVIFNTGVALGVSLVFGGGG
;
A
#
# COMPACT_ATOMS: atom_id res chain seq x y z
N MET A 1 -39.06 6.27 -21.63
CA MET A 1 -37.92 6.27 -20.67
C MET A 1 -36.54 6.07 -21.31
N LEU A 2 -36.30 5.14 -22.24
CA LEU A 2 -34.95 4.91 -22.82
C LEU A 2 -34.49 5.95 -23.87
N ARG A 3 -35.43 6.62 -24.54
CA ARG A 3 -35.16 7.63 -25.59
C ARG A 3 -34.17 8.75 -25.17
N PRO A 4 -34.31 9.41 -24.00
CA PRO A 4 -33.37 10.45 -23.58
C PRO A 4 -31.95 9.92 -23.33
N PHE A 5 -31.80 8.69 -22.81
CA PHE A 5 -30.49 8.05 -22.61
C PHE A 5 -29.81 7.72 -23.95
N LEU A 6 -30.59 7.24 -24.94
CA LEU A 6 -30.08 6.97 -26.28
C LEU A 6 -29.67 8.25 -27.01
N LEU A 7 -30.49 9.31 -26.93
CA LEU A 7 -30.16 10.62 -27.49
C LEU A 7 -28.92 11.23 -26.83
N LEU A 8 -28.78 11.07 -25.52
CA LEU A 8 -27.58 11.50 -24.79
C LEU A 8 -26.35 10.70 -25.20
N ALA A 9 -26.46 9.38 -25.35
CA ALA A 9 -25.37 8.52 -25.80
C ALA A 9 -24.92 8.84 -27.23
N LEU A 10 -25.84 9.25 -28.11
CA LEU A 10 -25.55 9.69 -29.48
C LEU A 10 -24.91 11.08 -29.53
N ARG A 11 -25.37 12.02 -28.69
CA ARG A 11 -24.86 13.40 -28.65
C ARG A 11 -23.54 13.55 -27.88
N ARG A 12 -23.24 12.66 -26.94
CA ARG A 12 -22.07 12.73 -26.05
C ARG A 12 -21.41 11.36 -25.88
N PRO A 13 -20.62 10.89 -26.87
CA PRO A 13 -20.05 9.54 -26.87
C PRO A 13 -19.10 9.25 -25.71
N TRP A 14 -18.45 10.27 -25.14
CA TRP A 14 -17.57 10.12 -23.98
C TRP A 14 -18.30 9.68 -22.69
N LEU A 15 -19.64 9.75 -22.64
CA LEU A 15 -20.43 9.30 -21.49
C LEU A 15 -20.72 7.80 -21.50
N TRP A 16 -20.39 7.08 -22.58
CA TRP A 16 -20.66 5.64 -22.71
C TRP A 16 -20.13 4.80 -21.54
N PRO A 17 -18.87 4.97 -21.06
CA PRO A 17 -18.37 4.18 -19.94
C PRO A 17 -19.17 4.40 -18.65
N ALA A 18 -19.59 5.64 -18.41
CA ALA A 18 -20.36 5.99 -17.22
C ALA A 18 -21.80 5.47 -17.32
N LEU A 19 -22.42 5.55 -18.50
CA LEU A 19 -23.75 4.99 -18.79
C LEU A 19 -23.78 3.48 -18.63
N LEU A 20 -22.78 2.77 -19.18
CA LEU A 20 -22.63 1.33 -19.02
C LEU A 20 -22.39 0.95 -17.56
N SER A 21 -21.54 1.70 -16.85
CA SER A 21 -21.31 1.51 -15.41
C SER A 21 -22.60 1.67 -14.60
N ALA A 22 -23.42 2.67 -14.92
CA ALA A 22 -24.70 2.91 -14.25
C ALA A 22 -25.72 1.81 -14.57
N ALA A 23 -25.84 1.43 -15.84
CA ALA A 23 -26.70 0.33 -16.27
C ALA A 23 -26.33 -0.96 -15.53
N TRP A 24 -25.03 -1.30 -15.52
CA TRP A 24 -24.53 -2.48 -14.81
C TRP A 24 -24.78 -2.42 -13.31
N ALA A 25 -24.57 -1.28 -12.66
CA ALA A 25 -24.75 -1.14 -11.22
C ALA A 25 -26.22 -1.31 -10.78
N PHE A 26 -27.16 -0.83 -11.58
CA PHE A 26 -28.59 -0.87 -11.27
C PHE A 26 -29.34 -2.00 -11.99
N ARG A 27 -28.61 -2.96 -12.58
CA ARG A 27 -29.22 -4.09 -13.30
C ARG A 27 -30.02 -4.98 -12.32
N PRO A 28 -31.21 -5.44 -12.71
CA PRO A 28 -31.90 -6.49 -11.95
C PRO A 28 -31.11 -7.81 -12.05
N ARG A 29 -31.19 -8.68 -11.04
CA ARG A 29 -30.41 -9.93 -11.00
C ARG A 29 -30.79 -10.91 -12.13
N ASP A 30 -32.01 -10.82 -12.65
CA ASP A 30 -32.62 -11.71 -13.63
C ASP A 30 -32.71 -11.09 -15.04
N TRP A 31 -31.94 -10.04 -15.33
CA TRP A 31 -31.95 -9.30 -16.61
C TRP A 31 -31.81 -10.19 -17.86
N TYR A 32 -31.12 -11.33 -17.75
CA TYR A 32 -30.85 -12.28 -18.84
C TYR A 32 -32.03 -13.23 -19.14
N ARG A 33 -33.07 -13.25 -18.30
CA ARG A 33 -34.23 -14.15 -18.48
C ARG A 33 -35.39 -13.50 -19.22
N ARG A 34 -35.35 -12.18 -19.43
CA ARG A 34 -36.46 -11.42 -20.04
C ARG A 34 -35.93 -10.52 -21.16
N PRO A 35 -36.58 -10.50 -22.34
CA PRO A 35 -36.26 -9.52 -23.36
C PRO A 35 -36.42 -8.09 -22.79
N PRO A 36 -35.54 -7.12 -23.12
CA PRO A 36 -34.58 -7.12 -24.23
C PRO A 36 -33.20 -7.71 -23.92
N PHE A 37 -33.02 -8.49 -22.83
CA PHE A 37 -31.74 -9.12 -22.46
C PHE A 37 -30.58 -8.14 -22.31
N LEU A 38 -30.88 -6.90 -21.96
CA LEU A 38 -29.89 -5.86 -21.67
C LEU A 38 -29.84 -5.63 -20.16
N PRO A 39 -28.66 -5.39 -19.57
CA PRO A 39 -28.50 -5.09 -18.14
C PRO A 39 -28.93 -3.65 -17.84
N LEU A 40 -30.17 -3.32 -18.19
CA LEU A 40 -30.77 -2.01 -17.97
C LEU A 40 -31.48 -1.98 -16.61
N PRO A 41 -31.54 -0.81 -15.95
CA PRO A 41 -32.31 -0.67 -14.73
C PRO A 41 -33.78 -1.01 -14.95
N SER A 42 -34.43 -1.60 -13.94
CA SER A 42 -35.84 -1.97 -14.06
C SER A 42 -36.75 -0.74 -14.18
N LYS A 43 -37.87 -0.86 -14.90
CA LYS A 43 -38.85 0.24 -15.03
C LYS A 43 -39.38 0.69 -13.66
N ALA A 44 -39.62 -0.26 -12.75
CA ALA A 44 -40.07 0.03 -11.39
C ALA A 44 -39.06 0.86 -10.61
N TYR A 45 -37.77 0.51 -10.70
CA TYR A 45 -36.70 1.28 -10.08
C TYR A 45 -36.59 2.70 -10.67
N MET A 46 -36.70 2.83 -12.00
CA MET A 46 -36.67 4.15 -12.65
C MET A 46 -37.85 5.02 -12.26
N ARG A 47 -39.06 4.44 -12.21
CA ARG A 47 -40.26 5.14 -11.77
C ARG A 47 -40.13 5.68 -10.35
N TRP A 48 -39.68 4.83 -9.42
CA TRP A 48 -39.42 5.23 -8.04
C TRP A 48 -38.35 6.33 -7.93
N ARG A 49 -37.27 6.25 -8.72
CA ARG A 49 -36.22 7.29 -8.75
C ARG A 49 -36.71 8.63 -9.30
N LEU A 50 -37.62 8.61 -10.27
CA LEU A 50 -38.20 9.82 -10.84
C LEU A 50 -39.22 10.44 -9.91
N GLU A 51 -40.08 9.63 -9.29
CA GLU A 51 -41.03 10.07 -8.26
C GLU A 51 -40.32 10.71 -7.06
N THR A 52 -39.24 10.09 -6.57
CA THR A 52 -38.46 10.64 -5.44
C THR A 52 -37.61 11.86 -5.80
N GLY A 53 -37.12 11.96 -7.04
CA GLY A 53 -36.24 13.05 -7.47
C GLY A 53 -36.96 14.27 -8.06
N TYR A 54 -38.09 14.04 -8.74
CA TYR A 54 -38.81 15.05 -9.52
C TYR A 54 -40.28 15.20 -9.10
N GLY A 55 -40.78 14.37 -8.17
CA GLY A 55 -42.18 14.38 -7.73
C GLY A 55 -43.14 13.70 -8.70
N GLU A 56 -42.68 13.28 -9.88
CA GLU A 56 -43.50 12.65 -10.92
C GLU A 56 -42.90 11.31 -11.39
N PRO A 57 -43.68 10.21 -11.40
CA PRO A 57 -43.19 8.88 -11.76
C PRO A 57 -42.70 8.73 -13.21
N ASP A 58 -43.22 9.56 -14.13
CA ASP A 58 -42.93 9.51 -15.57
C ASP A 58 -42.21 10.77 -16.07
N ALA A 59 -41.64 11.56 -15.16
CA ALA A 59 -40.83 12.73 -15.50
C ALA A 59 -39.72 12.39 -16.51
N VAL A 60 -39.41 13.33 -17.41
CA VAL A 60 -38.30 13.20 -18.36
C VAL A 60 -37.19 14.17 -17.94
N PRO A 61 -36.13 13.69 -17.27
CA PRO A 61 -35.04 14.55 -16.82
C PRO A 61 -34.34 15.22 -18.00
N PRO A 62 -33.88 16.48 -17.85
CA PRO A 62 -33.03 17.11 -18.85
C PRO A 62 -31.74 16.33 -19.06
N ALA A 63 -31.26 16.27 -20.30
CA ALA A 63 -30.09 15.45 -20.67
C ALA A 63 -28.82 15.81 -19.88
N ASP A 64 -28.65 17.07 -19.50
CA ASP A 64 -27.52 17.52 -18.69
C ASP A 64 -27.56 16.97 -17.26
N GLU A 65 -28.75 16.78 -16.69
CA GLU A 65 -28.88 16.21 -15.33
C GLU A 65 -28.54 14.72 -15.33
N ILE A 66 -29.00 14.01 -16.38
CA ILE A 66 -28.64 12.61 -16.60
C ILE A 66 -27.13 12.48 -16.74
N ALA A 67 -26.48 13.36 -17.51
CA ALA A 67 -25.03 13.36 -17.67
C ALA A 67 -24.31 13.60 -16.34
N ARG A 68 -24.75 14.57 -15.53
CA ARG A 68 -24.20 14.84 -14.18
C ARG A 68 -24.35 13.63 -13.27
N PHE A 69 -25.55 13.06 -13.19
CA PHE A 69 -25.86 11.93 -12.32
C PHE A 69 -25.01 10.70 -12.66
N VAL A 70 -24.89 10.37 -13.95
CA VAL A 70 -24.18 9.18 -14.43
C VAL A 70 -22.68 9.33 -14.20
N THR A 71 -22.12 10.52 -14.44
CA THR A 71 -20.71 10.83 -14.18
C THR A 71 -20.38 10.75 -12.69
N TRP A 72 -21.19 11.41 -11.86
CA TRP A 72 -21.07 11.37 -10.40
C TRP A 72 -21.18 9.95 -9.85
N SER A 73 -22.13 9.15 -10.34
CA SER A 73 -22.32 7.77 -9.90
C SER A 73 -21.15 6.87 -10.26
N ALA A 74 -20.56 7.05 -11.44
CA ALA A 74 -19.38 6.31 -11.87
C ALA A 74 -18.15 6.70 -11.04
N GLU A 75 -17.99 7.99 -10.73
CA GLU A 75 -16.92 8.48 -9.87
C GLU A 75 -17.05 7.97 -8.43
N MET A 76 -18.25 8.02 -7.85
CA MET A 76 -18.52 7.51 -6.50
C MET A 76 -18.25 6.01 -6.39
N ARG A 77 -18.58 5.22 -7.41
CA ARG A 77 -18.25 3.78 -7.43
C ARG A 77 -16.75 3.51 -7.54
N ARG A 78 -15.99 4.36 -8.25
CA ARG A 78 -14.52 4.25 -8.27
C ARG A 78 -13.94 4.59 -6.90
N ARG A 79 -14.49 5.61 -6.23
CA ARG A 79 -14.08 6.01 -4.86
C ARG A 79 -14.50 4.98 -3.80
N MET A 80 -15.65 4.34 -3.97
CA MET A 80 -16.20 3.32 -3.07
C MET A 80 -16.00 1.89 -3.58
N GLY A 81 -14.93 1.64 -4.36
CA GLY A 81 -14.57 0.28 -4.74
C GLY A 81 -14.51 -0.62 -3.51
N PRO A 82 -14.81 -1.93 -3.63
CA PRO A 82 -14.86 -2.82 -2.48
C PRO A 82 -13.54 -2.72 -1.72
N GLU A 83 -13.58 -2.15 -0.51
CA GLU A 83 -12.45 -2.22 0.38
C GLU A 83 -12.26 -3.70 0.69
N ARG A 84 -11.29 -4.35 0.02
CA ARG A 84 -10.78 -5.66 0.43
C ARG A 84 -10.12 -5.47 1.80
N ARG A 85 -10.95 -5.33 2.84
CA ARG A 85 -10.49 -5.30 4.22
C ARG A 85 -10.03 -6.70 4.55
N VAL A 86 -8.71 -6.91 4.51
CA VAL A 86 -8.09 -8.11 5.08
C VAL A 86 -8.55 -8.18 6.54
N PRO A 87 -9.18 -9.29 6.99
CA PRO A 87 -9.68 -9.40 8.35
C PRO A 87 -8.57 -9.11 9.36
N PHE A 88 -8.87 -8.43 10.45
CA PHE A 88 -7.91 -8.14 11.52
C PHE A 88 -7.15 -9.41 11.97
N VAL A 89 -7.87 -10.52 12.12
CA VAL A 89 -7.30 -11.84 12.48
C VAL A 89 -6.23 -12.29 11.48
N VAL A 90 -6.45 -12.10 10.17
CA VAL A 90 -5.48 -12.49 9.15
C VAL A 90 -4.21 -11.63 9.24
N LYS A 91 -4.35 -10.33 9.53
CA LYS A 91 -3.19 -9.45 9.75
C LYS A 91 -2.38 -9.89 10.98
N VAL A 92 -3.05 -10.18 12.09
CA VAL A 92 -2.41 -10.64 13.34
C VAL A 92 -1.71 -11.99 13.13
N LEU A 93 -2.36 -12.95 12.47
CA LEU A 93 -1.76 -14.25 12.17
C LEU A 93 -0.55 -14.11 11.24
N ALA A 94 -0.62 -13.24 10.23
CA ALA A 94 0.52 -12.99 9.33
C ALA A 94 1.72 -12.39 10.08
N VAL A 95 1.49 -11.42 10.97
CA VAL A 95 2.54 -10.86 11.82
C VAL A 95 3.11 -11.93 12.77
N ALA A 96 2.26 -12.69 13.44
CA ALA A 96 2.69 -13.73 14.38
C ALA A 96 3.49 -14.84 13.69
N ALA A 97 3.04 -15.31 12.53
CA ALA A 97 3.75 -16.31 11.73
C ALA A 97 5.12 -15.80 11.28
N LEU A 98 5.22 -14.51 10.94
CA LEU A 98 6.47 -13.91 10.51
C LEU A 98 7.44 -13.68 11.67
N VAL A 99 6.96 -13.22 12.82
CA VAL A 99 7.78 -13.14 14.04
C VAL A 99 8.29 -14.53 14.42
N ALA A 100 7.43 -15.56 14.37
CA ALA A 100 7.82 -16.94 14.62
C ALA A 100 8.88 -17.42 13.61
N PHE A 101 8.73 -17.06 12.33
CA PHE A 101 9.72 -17.36 11.29
C PHE A 101 11.07 -16.69 11.58
N VAL A 102 11.08 -15.40 11.92
CA VAL A 102 12.29 -14.65 12.31
C VAL A 102 12.98 -15.31 13.51
N VAL A 103 12.22 -15.63 14.56
CA VAL A 103 12.74 -16.31 15.76
C VAL A 103 13.29 -17.68 15.40
N TRP A 104 12.60 -18.45 14.56
CA TRP A 104 13.06 -19.76 14.11
C TRP A 104 14.37 -19.68 13.30
N VAL A 105 14.50 -18.70 12.41
CA VAL A 105 15.75 -18.44 11.67
C VAL A 105 16.88 -18.11 12.65
N ASN A 106 16.62 -17.23 13.63
CA ASN A 106 17.60 -16.83 14.63
C ASN A 106 18.08 -18.04 15.46
N LEU A 107 17.16 -18.88 15.93
CA LEU A 107 17.49 -20.11 16.67
C LEU A 107 18.28 -21.13 15.85
N ARG A 108 18.13 -21.14 14.51
CA ARG A 108 18.86 -22.04 13.60
C ARG A 108 20.23 -21.50 13.19
N ALA A 109 20.38 -20.18 13.14
CA ALA A 109 21.62 -19.54 12.71
C ALA A 109 22.73 -19.57 13.77
N GLY A 110 22.37 -19.62 15.06
CA GLY A 110 23.32 -19.80 16.18
C GLY A 110 24.12 -18.54 16.53
N ASP A 111 24.75 -17.92 15.53
CA ASP A 111 25.51 -16.67 15.60
C ASP A 111 25.32 -15.80 14.32
N MET A 112 25.91 -14.60 14.31
CA MET A 112 25.83 -13.70 13.16
C MET A 112 26.54 -14.26 11.92
N ASP A 113 27.64 -15.00 12.13
CA ASP A 113 28.45 -15.56 11.06
C ASP A 113 27.75 -16.73 10.37
N GLY A 114 27.04 -17.58 11.12
CA GLY A 114 26.19 -18.64 10.59
C GLY A 114 25.03 -18.08 9.77
N ALA A 115 24.43 -16.97 10.21
CA ALA A 115 23.35 -16.29 9.48
C ALA A 115 23.83 -15.74 8.12
N THR A 116 24.97 -15.05 8.09
CA THR A 116 25.53 -14.48 6.86
C THR A 116 26.05 -15.55 5.91
N ASN A 117 26.70 -16.61 6.43
CA ASN A 117 27.14 -17.75 5.64
C ASN A 117 25.97 -18.53 5.03
N ALA A 118 24.91 -18.78 5.80
CA ALA A 118 23.71 -19.44 5.28
C ALA A 118 23.01 -18.58 4.21
N ALA A 119 22.96 -17.26 4.39
CA ALA A 119 22.43 -16.33 3.40
C ALA A 119 23.26 -16.33 2.12
N ALA A 120 24.60 -16.32 2.23
CA ALA A 120 25.50 -16.38 1.08
C ALA A 120 25.37 -17.71 0.32
N ALA A 121 25.29 -18.84 1.03
CA ALA A 121 25.11 -20.17 0.43
C ALA A 121 23.80 -20.29 -0.36
N ALA A 122 22.74 -19.61 0.08
CA ALA A 122 21.45 -19.57 -0.60
C ALA A 122 21.35 -18.52 -1.72
N GLY A 123 22.41 -17.74 -1.97
CA GLY A 123 22.43 -16.72 -3.03
C GLY A 123 21.54 -15.50 -2.73
N TYR A 124 21.07 -14.81 -3.78
CA TYR A 124 20.18 -13.64 -3.63
C TYR A 124 18.90 -13.89 -2.83
N PRO A 125 18.23 -15.05 -2.92
CA PRO A 125 17.09 -15.35 -2.04
C PRO A 125 17.47 -15.37 -0.56
N GLY A 126 18.62 -15.94 -0.22
CA GLY A 126 19.15 -15.94 1.15
C GLY A 126 19.45 -14.53 1.64
N LEU A 127 20.16 -13.75 0.82
CA LEU A 127 20.43 -12.35 1.08
C LEU A 127 19.13 -11.54 1.27
N PHE A 128 18.12 -11.74 0.42
CA PHE A 128 16.82 -11.07 0.53
C PHE A 128 16.15 -11.38 1.87
N LEU A 129 16.08 -12.66 2.25
CA LEU A 129 15.48 -13.06 3.52
C LEU A 129 16.25 -12.48 4.71
N ALA A 130 17.58 -12.58 4.71
CA ALA A 130 18.42 -11.97 5.74
C ALA A 130 18.20 -10.45 5.83
N SER A 131 18.01 -9.80 4.68
CA SER A 131 17.72 -8.36 4.59
C SER A 131 16.33 -8.00 5.09
N VAL A 132 15.32 -8.85 4.93
CA VAL A 132 13.97 -8.65 5.52
C VAL A 132 14.04 -8.76 7.05
N VAL A 133 14.77 -9.74 7.56
CA VAL A 133 14.95 -9.93 9.01
C VAL A 133 15.71 -8.75 9.61
N SER A 134 16.84 -8.37 9.00
CA SER A 134 17.64 -7.22 9.41
C SER A 134 16.89 -5.90 9.24
N GLY A 135 16.07 -5.78 8.18
CA GLY A 135 15.24 -4.61 7.92
C GLY A 135 14.18 -4.34 8.97
N PHE A 136 13.83 -5.33 9.79
CA PHE A 136 13.03 -5.10 10.99
C PHE A 136 13.92 -4.69 12.16
N ASN A 137 14.46 -3.46 12.09
CA ASN A 137 15.53 -2.94 12.95
C ASN A 137 15.18 -2.95 14.45
N LEU A 138 13.88 -3.04 14.79
CA LEU A 138 13.41 -3.17 16.18
C LEU A 138 13.84 -4.51 16.81
N VAL A 139 13.98 -5.57 16.01
CA VAL A 139 14.42 -6.90 16.48
C VAL A 139 15.91 -7.09 16.29
N TRP A 140 16.47 -6.55 15.20
CA TRP A 140 17.88 -6.69 14.88
C TRP A 140 18.48 -5.36 14.40
N PRO A 141 19.17 -4.61 15.27
CA PRO A 141 19.57 -3.22 14.97
C PRO A 141 20.78 -3.10 14.02
N VAL A 142 21.37 -4.21 13.58
CA VAL A 142 22.52 -4.19 12.67
C VAL A 142 22.04 -4.34 11.22
N PRO A 143 22.29 -3.33 10.36
CA PRO A 143 21.89 -3.40 8.95
C PRO A 143 22.75 -4.41 8.20
N ILE A 144 22.12 -5.27 7.41
CA ILE A 144 22.78 -6.29 6.58
C ILE A 144 23.80 -5.67 5.60
N ALA A 145 23.62 -4.40 5.21
CA ALA A 145 24.56 -3.65 4.39
C ALA A 145 25.96 -3.50 5.01
N ALA A 146 26.09 -3.62 6.34
CA ALA A 146 27.39 -3.64 7.00
C ALA A 146 28.24 -4.84 6.58
N PHE A 147 27.61 -5.94 6.17
CA PHE A 147 28.27 -7.15 5.67
C PHE A 147 28.44 -7.15 4.14
N TYR A 148 28.28 -5.99 3.50
CA TYR A 148 28.41 -5.86 2.06
C TYR A 148 29.74 -6.43 1.49
N PRO A 149 30.93 -6.14 2.06
CA PRO A 149 32.18 -6.70 1.53
C PRO A 149 32.20 -8.23 1.52
N PHE A 150 31.67 -8.86 2.58
CA PHE A 150 31.57 -10.32 2.68
C PHE A 150 30.75 -10.93 1.54
N PHE A 151 29.63 -10.30 1.14
CA PHE A 151 28.83 -10.79 0.02
C PHE A 151 29.55 -10.64 -1.33
N ILE A 152 30.29 -9.55 -1.52
CA ILE A 152 31.09 -9.35 -2.75
C ILE A 152 32.22 -10.37 -2.84
N GLU A 153 32.92 -10.64 -1.74
CA GLU A 153 33.95 -11.68 -1.65
C GLU A 153 33.38 -13.08 -1.87
N SER A 154 32.13 -13.30 -1.45
CA SER A 154 31.37 -14.53 -1.72
C SER A 154 30.89 -14.66 -3.18
N GLY A 155 31.24 -13.72 -4.06
CA GLY A 155 30.97 -13.77 -5.50
C GLY A 155 29.69 -13.05 -5.95
N PHE A 156 29.05 -12.27 -5.08
CA PHE A 156 27.86 -11.50 -5.46
C PHE A 156 28.24 -10.25 -6.26
N GLN A 157 27.34 -9.81 -7.14
CA GLN A 157 27.56 -8.59 -7.91
C GLN A 157 27.17 -7.34 -7.10
N PRO A 158 27.90 -6.22 -7.21
CA PRO A 158 27.65 -4.98 -6.45
C PRO A 158 26.20 -4.45 -6.50
N LEU A 159 25.70 -4.14 -7.70
CA LEU A 159 24.40 -3.50 -7.87
C LEU A 159 23.23 -4.41 -7.47
N PRO A 160 23.18 -5.70 -7.89
CA PRO A 160 22.13 -6.61 -7.45
C PRO A 160 22.14 -6.85 -5.94
N THR A 161 23.31 -6.84 -5.30
CA THR A 161 23.43 -6.97 -3.83
C THR A 161 22.76 -5.80 -3.13
N LEU A 162 23.11 -4.57 -3.49
CA LEU A 162 22.50 -3.36 -2.92
C LEU A 162 20.99 -3.30 -3.16
N ALA A 163 20.55 -3.65 -4.38
CA ALA A 163 19.13 -3.69 -4.71
C ALA A 163 18.37 -4.73 -3.86
N THR A 164 18.95 -5.93 -3.71
CA THR A 164 18.38 -7.01 -2.90
C THR A 164 18.29 -6.61 -1.43
N ILE A 165 19.34 -5.98 -0.90
CA ILE A 165 19.36 -5.46 0.47
C ILE A 165 18.29 -4.41 0.67
N ALA A 166 18.22 -3.39 -0.19
CA ALA A 166 17.25 -2.32 -0.07
C ALA A 166 15.80 -2.83 -0.16
N LEU A 167 15.52 -3.73 -1.11
CA LEU A 167 14.20 -4.36 -1.26
C LEU A 167 13.84 -5.22 -0.05
N GLY A 168 14.79 -6.02 0.44
CA GLY A 168 14.58 -6.84 1.63
C GLY A 168 14.32 -5.97 2.86
N MET A 169 15.11 -4.92 3.08
CA MET A 169 14.92 -4.01 4.21
C MET A 169 13.55 -3.31 4.16
N THR A 170 13.13 -2.83 2.99
CA THR A 170 11.77 -2.31 2.80
C THR A 170 10.70 -3.37 3.06
N GLY A 171 11.00 -4.64 2.79
CA GLY A 171 10.16 -5.77 3.19
C GLY A 171 10.01 -5.91 4.72
N GLY A 172 11.06 -5.62 5.48
CA GLY A 172 11.01 -5.51 6.95
C GLY A 172 10.19 -4.31 7.42
N ASP A 173 10.40 -3.14 6.80
CA ASP A 173 9.65 -1.90 7.07
C ASP A 173 8.14 -2.06 6.82
N LEU A 174 7.77 -2.83 5.79
CA LEU A 174 6.39 -3.20 5.51
C LEU A 174 5.75 -3.90 6.72
N LEU A 175 6.50 -4.69 7.48
CA LEU A 175 5.99 -5.37 8.68
C LEU A 175 5.68 -4.37 9.78
N GLY A 176 6.59 -3.42 10.02
CA GLY A 176 6.35 -2.31 10.94
C GLY A 176 5.07 -1.54 10.54
N TYR A 177 4.91 -1.26 9.25
CA TYR A 177 3.69 -0.62 8.75
C TYR A 177 2.43 -1.46 9.01
N LEU A 178 2.47 -2.76 8.72
CA LEU A 178 1.33 -3.67 8.93
C LEU A 178 0.98 -3.82 10.41
N ILE A 179 1.98 -3.88 11.30
CA ILE A 179 1.82 -3.87 12.76
C ILE A 179 1.14 -2.57 13.18
N GLY A 180 1.60 -1.42 12.67
CA GLY A 180 1.00 -0.12 12.96
C GLY A 180 -0.46 -0.01 12.48
N ASP A 181 -0.76 -0.50 11.27
CA ASP A 181 -2.12 -0.50 10.73
C ASP A 181 -3.05 -1.44 11.50
N ALA A 182 -2.57 -2.62 11.92
CA ALA A 182 -3.34 -3.58 12.71
C ALA A 182 -3.62 -3.05 14.12
N THR A 183 -2.61 -2.55 14.82
CA THR A 183 -2.73 -2.07 16.20
C THR A 183 -3.41 -0.73 16.34
N ARG A 184 -3.62 0.01 15.24
CA ARG A 184 -4.33 1.29 15.23
C ARG A 184 -5.70 1.23 15.92
N HIS A 185 -6.44 0.13 15.80
CA HIS A 185 -7.77 0.00 16.40
C HIS A 185 -7.74 -0.16 17.92
N LEU A 186 -6.61 -0.57 18.48
CA LEU A 186 -6.39 -0.80 19.92
C LEU A 186 -5.84 0.43 20.65
N ALA A 187 -5.45 1.48 19.93
CA ALA A 187 -4.87 2.65 20.58
C ALA A 187 -5.92 3.51 21.28
N ASP A 188 -5.75 3.60 22.59
CA ASP A 188 -6.59 4.30 23.56
C ASP A 188 -6.73 5.81 23.32
N HIS A 189 -7.72 6.40 23.99
CA HIS A 189 -7.94 7.86 24.08
C HIS A 189 -6.69 8.65 24.52
N ARG A 190 -5.72 8.01 25.22
CA ARG A 190 -4.42 8.60 25.57
C ARG A 190 -3.63 9.11 24.37
N LEU A 191 -3.76 8.45 23.21
CA LEU A 191 -3.08 8.85 21.97
C LEU A 191 -3.94 9.75 21.08
N ALA A 192 -5.17 10.09 21.49
CA ALA A 192 -6.10 10.89 20.69
C ALA A 192 -5.56 12.31 20.43
N GLY A 193 -4.91 12.93 21.41
CA GLY A 193 -4.29 14.25 21.26
C GLY A 193 -3.10 14.26 20.29
N PHE A 194 -2.30 13.19 20.26
CA PHE A 194 -1.23 13.02 19.28
C PHE A 194 -1.82 12.81 17.88
N ARG A 195 -2.84 11.95 17.74
CA ARG A 195 -3.56 11.74 16.49
C ARG A 195 -4.15 13.03 15.92
N ALA A 196 -4.83 13.83 16.73
CA ALA A 196 -5.44 15.08 16.26
C ALA A 196 -4.41 16.08 15.72
N ARG A 197 -3.25 16.21 16.39
CA ARG A 197 -2.13 17.04 15.91
C ARG A 197 -1.50 16.49 14.63
N ALA A 198 -1.31 15.19 14.58
CA ALA A 198 -0.77 14.48 13.44
C ALA A 198 -1.69 14.59 12.20
N GLU A 199 -3.01 14.47 12.39
CA GLU A 199 -4.03 14.68 11.36
C GLU A 199 -4.09 16.15 10.90
N ALA A 200 -3.95 17.11 11.82
CA ALA A 200 -3.88 18.53 11.46
C ALA A 200 -2.64 18.83 10.58
N LEU A 201 -1.49 18.21 10.89
CA LEU A 201 -0.28 18.32 10.07
C LEU A 201 -0.47 17.64 8.70
N HIS A 202 -1.08 16.44 8.67
CA HIS A 202 -1.40 15.72 7.43
C HIS A 202 -2.28 16.55 6.49
N ASN A 203 -3.34 17.15 7.02
CA ASN A 203 -4.29 17.95 6.24
C ASN A 203 -3.64 19.23 5.68
N ARG A 204 -2.66 19.80 6.39
CA ARG A 204 -1.96 21.00 5.95
C ARG A 204 -0.83 20.72 4.98
N HIS A 205 -0.05 19.66 5.22
CA HIS A 205 1.16 19.33 4.46
C HIS A 205 1.32 17.83 4.24
N ARG A 206 0.52 17.26 3.34
CA ARG A 206 0.53 15.81 3.04
C ARG A 206 1.91 15.24 2.70
N LEU A 207 2.74 15.99 1.97
CA LEU A 207 4.06 15.51 1.52
C LEU A 207 5.17 15.63 2.57
N LEU A 208 5.02 16.50 3.57
CA LEU A 208 6.10 16.81 4.52
C LEU A 208 6.49 15.61 5.39
N PRO A 209 5.55 14.85 5.99
CA PRO A 209 5.90 13.63 6.73
C PRO A 209 6.53 12.54 5.87
N LEU A 210 6.15 12.43 4.59
CA LEU A 210 6.78 11.49 3.65
C LEU A 210 8.20 11.90 3.30
N GLY A 211 8.44 13.20 3.09
CA GLY A 211 9.78 13.74 2.87
C GLY A 211 10.68 13.56 4.10
N LEU A 212 10.15 13.80 5.31
CA LEU A 212 10.87 13.54 6.56
C LEU A 212 11.19 12.05 6.74
N LEU A 213 10.24 11.17 6.43
CA LEU A 213 10.47 9.72 6.47
C LEU A 213 11.58 9.30 5.50
N PHE A 214 11.57 9.82 4.27
CA PHE A 214 12.62 9.58 3.29
C PHE A 214 13.98 10.06 3.79
N LEU A 215 14.07 11.30 4.27
CA LEU A 215 15.33 11.87 4.79
C LEU A 215 15.83 11.10 6.01
N TYR A 216 14.92 10.69 6.90
CA TYR A 216 15.24 9.87 8.05
C TYR A 216 15.83 8.52 7.59
N ALA A 217 15.13 7.79 6.73
CA ALA A 217 15.58 6.50 6.22
C ALA A 217 16.89 6.58 5.42
N ALA A 218 17.19 7.73 4.80
CA ALA A 218 18.41 7.93 4.02
C ALA A 218 19.66 8.21 4.87
N PHE A 219 19.52 8.90 6.01
CA PHE A 219 20.66 9.49 6.72
C PHE A 219 20.76 9.11 8.18
N VAL A 220 19.71 8.53 8.76
CA VAL A 220 19.63 8.28 10.20
C VAL A 220 19.81 6.79 10.46
N PRO A 221 20.87 6.35 11.17
CA PRO A 221 21.14 4.94 11.46
C PRO A 221 20.29 4.45 12.64
N PHE A 222 18.98 4.65 12.58
CA PHE A 222 18.02 4.23 13.60
C PHE A 222 16.86 3.45 12.99
N PRO A 223 16.07 2.72 13.80
CA PRO A 223 14.94 1.94 13.30
C PRO A 223 13.90 2.80 12.59
N ASN A 224 13.69 2.54 11.30
CA ASN A 224 12.71 3.22 10.45
C ASN A 224 11.28 3.05 10.98
N GLU A 225 11.00 1.96 11.68
CA GLU A 225 9.72 1.63 12.29
C GLU A 225 9.23 2.70 13.26
N ILE A 226 10.16 3.45 13.87
CA ILE A 226 9.85 4.59 14.74
C ILE A 226 8.98 5.62 13.99
N LEU A 227 9.20 5.80 12.69
CA LEU A 227 8.39 6.69 11.85
C LEU A 227 7.35 5.94 11.02
N VAL A 228 7.67 4.75 10.50
CA VAL A 228 6.77 3.96 9.66
C VAL A 228 5.51 3.54 10.42
N ILE A 229 5.63 3.14 11.69
CA ILE A 229 4.47 2.78 12.53
C ILE A 229 3.52 3.98 12.68
N PRO A 230 3.94 5.16 13.18
CA PRO A 230 3.09 6.36 13.21
C PRO A 230 2.47 6.73 11.86
N MET A 231 3.20 6.54 10.75
CA MET A 231 2.67 6.81 9.41
C MET A 231 1.48 5.90 9.06
N ALA A 232 1.53 4.62 9.45
CA ALA A 232 0.40 3.70 9.35
C ALA A 232 -0.79 4.12 10.23
N PHE A 233 -0.50 4.60 11.44
CA PHE A 233 -1.51 5.18 12.34
C PHE A 233 -2.21 6.39 11.72
N MET A 234 -1.47 7.25 11.02
CA MET A 234 -1.96 8.45 10.31
C MET A 234 -2.64 8.15 8.95
N ARG A 235 -2.79 6.87 8.58
CA ARG A 235 -3.45 6.44 7.33
C ARG A 235 -2.77 6.94 6.04
N TYR A 236 -1.45 7.11 6.06
CA TYR A 236 -0.71 7.30 4.82
C TYR A 236 -0.89 6.11 3.89
N SER A 237 -0.84 6.29 2.57
CA SER A 237 -0.94 5.15 1.67
C SER A 237 0.31 4.28 1.77
N LEU A 238 0.13 2.96 1.87
CA LEU A 238 1.22 1.99 1.94
C LEU A 238 2.26 2.25 0.85
N ALA A 239 1.81 2.42 -0.40
CA ALA A 239 2.70 2.70 -1.53
C ALA A 239 3.55 3.94 -1.31
N ALA A 240 3.00 5.04 -0.78
CA ALA A 240 3.76 6.27 -0.58
C ALA A 240 4.83 6.11 0.51
N VAL A 241 4.49 5.44 1.61
CA VAL A 241 5.43 5.15 2.71
C VAL A 241 6.53 4.23 2.21
N MET A 242 6.18 3.12 1.54
CA MET A 242 7.17 2.15 1.03
C MET A 242 8.05 2.75 -0.06
N THR A 243 7.54 3.61 -0.94
CA THR A 243 8.38 4.33 -1.91
C THR A 243 9.37 5.26 -1.23
N ALA A 244 8.93 6.03 -0.22
CA ALA A 244 9.81 6.93 0.52
C ALA A 244 10.91 6.15 1.27
N VAL A 245 10.54 5.06 1.93
CA VAL A 245 11.47 4.21 2.69
C VAL A 245 12.43 3.45 1.76
N LEU A 246 11.94 2.88 0.66
CA LEU A 246 12.80 2.21 -0.32
C LEU A 246 13.84 3.17 -0.89
N ALA A 247 13.43 4.37 -1.30
CA ALA A 247 14.34 5.38 -1.80
C ALA A 247 15.38 5.77 -0.74
N GLY A 248 14.96 5.93 0.53
CA GLY A 248 15.86 6.20 1.65
C GLY A 248 16.84 5.04 1.88
N ASN A 249 16.35 3.82 1.98
CA ASN A 249 17.16 2.61 2.19
C ASN A 249 18.18 2.41 1.07
N VAL A 250 17.84 2.70 -0.19
CA VAL A 250 18.83 2.65 -1.29
C VAL A 250 19.99 3.61 -1.04
N ILE A 251 19.70 4.85 -0.63
CA ILE A 251 20.72 5.86 -0.33
C ILE A 251 21.55 5.43 0.88
N PHE A 252 20.89 5.06 1.98
CA PHE A 252 21.54 4.65 3.22
C PHE A 252 22.46 3.44 3.01
N ASN A 253 21.94 2.38 2.39
CA ASN A 253 22.71 1.14 2.17
C ASN A 253 23.88 1.35 1.22
N THR A 254 23.72 2.21 0.21
CA THR A 254 24.84 2.58 -0.67
C THR A 254 25.91 3.35 0.13
N GLY A 255 25.49 4.30 0.98
CA GLY A 255 26.39 5.06 1.84
C GLY A 255 27.16 4.17 2.82
N VAL A 256 26.47 3.23 3.49
CA VAL A 256 27.08 2.25 4.39
C VAL A 256 28.05 1.34 3.65
N ALA A 257 27.64 0.77 2.50
CA ALA A 257 28.48 -0.12 1.72
C ALA A 257 29.78 0.57 1.25
N LEU A 258 29.68 1.81 0.78
CA LEU A 258 30.84 2.61 0.38
C LEU A 258 31.72 2.98 1.57
N GLY A 259 31.12 3.39 2.69
CA GLY A 259 31.84 3.73 3.91
C GLY A 259 32.63 2.55 4.47
N VAL A 260 32.00 1.38 4.58
CA VAL A 260 32.65 0.14 4.99
C VAL A 260 33.75 -0.24 4.00
N SER A 261 33.49 -0.19 2.69
CA SER A 261 34.51 -0.52 1.68
C SER A 261 35.71 0.42 1.71
N LEU A 262 35.54 1.71 2.05
CA LEU A 262 36.65 2.64 2.18
C LEU A 262 37.49 2.37 3.44
N VAL A 263 36.85 2.02 4.55
CA VAL A 263 37.53 1.73 5.82
C VAL A 263 38.28 0.40 5.77
N PHE A 264 37.71 -0.64 5.16
CA PHE A 264 38.30 -1.98 5.11
C PHE A 264 39.03 -2.30 3.80
N GLY A 265 38.76 -1.59 2.71
CA GLY A 265 39.39 -1.78 1.39
C GLY A 265 40.60 -0.88 1.12
N GLY A 266 40.93 0.06 2.00
CA GLY A 266 42.11 0.93 1.87
C GLY A 266 43.46 0.30 2.24
N GLY A 267 43.51 -1.03 2.43
CA GLY A 267 44.70 -1.77 2.86
C GLY A 267 45.33 -2.67 1.79
N GLY A 268 45.23 -2.29 0.51
CA GLY A 268 45.86 -2.98 -0.62
C GLY A 268 46.84 -2.09 -1.37
#